data_AF-A0A6G0XKK5-F1
#
_entry.id   AF-A0A6G0XKK5-F1
#
_cell.length_a   1.000
_cell.length_b   1.000
_cell.length_c   1.000
_cell.angle_alpha   90.00
_cell.angle_beta   90.00
_cell.angle_gamma   90.00
#
_symmetry.space_group_name_H-M   'P 1'
#
loop_
_entity.id
_entity.type
_entity.pdbx_description
1 polymer ?
#
loop_
_entity_poly.entity_id
_entity_poly.type
_entity_poly.pdbx_seq_one_letter_code
_entity_poly.pdbx_strand_id
1 'polypeptide(L)'
;MPNWARRCLATQSRKIVMEESLKDLWAASYDGWINVPGADGVVYSRPLRDETNSPSLQYPASVLSSRLFAVGAWNPMGQLVTDEENDAAHDKIKATVRSIELPEGCWYRHSFGFSINWREPGYVFASPPEQADATRKIVLDLATQFKQGAIYEYEPITDKPHALLRKTVHCLMSSTVDADVIVIRSDQPCMANSVPFGLD
;
A
#
# COMPACT_ATOMS: atom_id res chain seq x y z
N MET A 1 20.85 -33.89 -16.64
CA MET A 1 19.97 -33.27 -15.63
C MET A 1 18.52 -33.72 -15.83
N PRO A 2 17.84 -34.21 -14.78
CA PRO A 2 16.47 -34.72 -14.87
C PRO A 2 15.44 -33.64 -15.25
N ASN A 3 14.36 -34.05 -15.93
CA ASN A 3 13.29 -33.13 -16.38
C ASN A 3 12.54 -32.43 -15.24
N TRP A 4 12.50 -33.02 -14.03
CA TRP A 4 11.87 -32.40 -12.86
C TRP A 4 12.70 -31.22 -12.31
N ALA A 5 14.03 -31.35 -12.28
CA ALA A 5 14.93 -30.28 -11.84
C ALA A 5 14.87 -29.06 -12.79
N ARG A 6 14.76 -29.29 -14.10
CA ARG A 6 14.58 -28.20 -15.09
C ARG A 6 13.24 -27.49 -14.96
N ARG A 7 12.15 -28.22 -14.64
CA ARG A 7 10.83 -27.61 -14.38
C ARG A 7 10.83 -26.78 -13.10
N CYS A 8 11.43 -27.26 -12.01
CA CYS A 8 11.55 -26.48 -10.78
C CYS A 8 12.38 -25.20 -10.99
N LEU A 9 13.52 -25.30 -11.67
CA LEU A 9 14.37 -24.14 -12.00
C LEU A 9 13.65 -23.13 -12.91
N ALA A 10 12.87 -23.59 -13.90
CA ALA A 10 12.11 -22.71 -14.77
C ALA A 10 10.96 -21.99 -14.04
N THR A 11 10.25 -22.67 -13.14
CA THR A 11 9.19 -22.05 -12.32
C THR A 11 9.75 -21.07 -11.31
N GLN A 12 10.89 -21.40 -10.68
CA GLN A 12 11.56 -20.52 -9.73
C GLN A 12 12.15 -19.28 -10.42
N SER A 13 12.75 -19.45 -11.60
CA SER A 13 13.27 -18.34 -12.41
C SER A 13 12.15 -17.41 -12.91
N ARG A 14 10.98 -17.94 -13.31
CA ARG A 14 9.82 -17.11 -13.65
C ARG A 14 9.25 -16.34 -12.45
N LYS A 15 9.25 -16.96 -11.27
CA LYS A 15 8.81 -16.31 -10.02
C LYS A 15 9.73 -15.13 -9.66
N ILE A 16 11.04 -15.31 -9.78
CA ILE A 16 12.04 -14.26 -9.49
C ILE A 16 11.88 -13.07 -10.45
N VAL A 17 11.76 -13.31 -11.76
CA VAL A 17 11.60 -12.22 -12.75
C VAL A 17 10.29 -11.45 -12.55
N MET A 18 9.22 -12.15 -12.16
CA MET A 18 7.95 -11.51 -11.80
C MET A 18 8.11 -10.62 -10.56
N GLU A 19 8.74 -11.14 -9.49
CA GLU A 19 8.97 -10.42 -8.24
C GLU A 19 9.82 -9.16 -8.44
N GLU A 20 10.87 -9.21 -9.27
CA GLU A 20 11.67 -8.03 -9.62
C GLU A 20 10.86 -6.97 -10.39
N SER A 21 10.05 -7.38 -11.37
CA SER A 21 9.20 -6.43 -12.11
C SER A 21 8.12 -5.76 -11.23
N LEU A 22 7.63 -6.47 -10.21
CA LEU A 22 6.69 -5.93 -9.23
C LEU A 22 7.37 -4.94 -8.29
N LYS A 23 8.63 -5.18 -7.93
CA LYS A 23 9.42 -4.26 -7.10
C LYS A 23 9.52 -2.87 -7.73
N ASP A 24 9.83 -2.79 -9.02
CA ASP A 24 9.92 -1.51 -9.74
C ASP A 24 8.55 -0.83 -9.86
N LEU A 25 7.50 -1.61 -10.15
CA LEU A 25 6.12 -1.11 -10.21
C LEU A 25 5.69 -0.48 -8.89
N TRP A 26 5.97 -1.17 -7.78
CA TRP A 26 5.67 -0.74 -6.44
C TRP A 26 6.56 0.39 -5.95
N ALA A 27 7.80 0.47 -6.41
CA ALA A 27 8.67 1.60 -6.10
C ALA A 27 8.19 2.91 -6.76
N ALA A 28 7.57 2.80 -7.93
CA ALA A 28 7.08 3.94 -8.70
C ALA A 28 5.65 4.39 -8.34
N SER A 29 4.93 3.66 -7.49
CA SER A 29 3.51 3.90 -7.18
C SER A 29 3.28 5.15 -6.35
N TYR A 30 2.17 5.82 -6.64
CA TYR A 30 1.61 6.90 -5.84
C TYR A 30 0.54 6.34 -4.89
N ASP A 31 0.28 7.07 -3.82
CA ASP A 31 -0.78 6.74 -2.86
C ASP A 31 -1.70 7.94 -2.66
N GLY A 32 -2.99 7.69 -2.48
CA GLY A 32 -3.98 8.67 -2.06
C GLY A 32 -4.73 8.17 -0.83
N TRP A 33 -4.78 8.96 0.25
CA TRP A 33 -5.52 8.64 1.47
C TRP A 33 -6.64 9.65 1.70
N ILE A 34 -7.85 9.16 1.91
CA ILE A 34 -9.05 9.97 1.87
C ILE A 34 -9.49 10.34 3.29
N ASN A 35 -9.69 11.63 3.55
CA ASN A 35 -10.24 12.19 4.78
C ASN A 35 -9.52 11.67 6.05
N VAL A 36 -8.19 11.63 6.01
CA VAL A 36 -7.38 11.28 7.19
C VAL A 36 -7.58 12.32 8.29
N PRO A 37 -7.55 11.96 9.58
CA PRO A 37 -7.81 12.91 10.66
C PRO A 37 -6.94 14.17 10.54
N GLY A 38 -7.55 15.36 10.54
CA GLY A 38 -6.83 16.63 10.38
C GLY A 38 -6.53 17.05 8.94
N ALA A 39 -7.03 16.34 7.92
CA ALA A 39 -7.04 16.81 6.54
C ALA A 39 -8.29 16.35 5.78
N ASP A 40 -9.06 17.32 5.28
CA ASP A 40 -10.19 17.06 4.39
C ASP A 40 -9.70 16.80 2.95
N GLY A 41 -10.40 15.94 2.23
CA GLY A 41 -10.04 15.58 0.86
C GLY A 41 -9.01 14.46 0.81
N VAL A 42 -7.99 14.60 -0.05
CA VAL A 42 -7.01 13.52 -0.30
C VAL A 42 -5.58 13.92 0.02
N VAL A 43 -4.94 13.05 0.82
CA VAL A 43 -3.51 13.05 1.07
C VAL A 43 -2.81 12.19 0.03
N TYR A 44 -2.30 12.84 -1.01
CA TYR A 44 -1.41 12.27 -2.01
C TYR A 44 0.05 12.18 -1.54
N SER A 45 0.66 11.04 -1.85
CA SER A 45 2.07 10.75 -1.70
C SER A 45 2.64 10.30 -3.05
N ARG A 46 3.88 10.71 -3.33
CA ARG A 46 4.62 10.28 -4.51
C ARG A 46 6.02 9.80 -4.12
N PRO A 47 6.64 8.88 -4.89
CA PRO A 47 8.04 8.54 -4.68
C PRO A 47 8.94 9.77 -4.85
N LEU A 48 9.93 9.91 -3.97
CA LEU A 48 10.98 10.90 -4.11
C LEU A 48 11.90 10.50 -5.26
N ARG A 49 11.96 11.34 -6.31
CA ARG A 49 12.80 11.10 -7.50
C ARG A 49 14.05 12.00 -7.53
N ASP A 50 13.96 13.18 -6.93
CA ASP A 50 15.02 14.17 -6.88
C ASP A 50 14.84 15.00 -5.59
N GLU A 51 15.89 15.11 -4.77
CA GLU A 51 15.88 15.84 -3.50
C GLU A 51 15.89 17.36 -3.69
N THR A 52 16.20 17.85 -4.90
CA THR A 52 16.38 19.29 -5.18
C THR A 52 15.06 20.08 -5.17
N ASN A 53 13.92 19.40 -5.29
CA ASN A 53 12.60 20.00 -5.10
C ASN A 53 12.10 19.74 -3.67
N SER A 54 12.48 20.61 -2.74
CA SER A 54 11.92 20.59 -1.38
C SER A 54 10.40 20.77 -1.45
N PRO A 55 9.60 19.76 -1.05
CA PRO A 55 8.16 19.88 -1.06
C PRO A 55 7.71 20.88 0.00
N SER A 56 6.81 21.80 -0.36
CA SER A 56 6.22 22.75 0.59
C SER A 56 5.14 22.11 1.49
N LEU A 57 4.56 20.99 1.04
CA LEU A 57 3.44 20.35 1.73
C LEU A 57 3.93 19.40 2.83
N GLN A 58 3.32 19.51 4.00
CA GLN A 58 3.54 18.62 5.12
C GLN A 58 2.41 17.59 5.22
N TYR A 59 2.72 16.43 5.79
CA TYR A 59 1.69 15.49 6.19
C TYR A 59 0.93 16.02 7.42
N PRO A 60 -0.35 15.66 7.58
CA PRO A 60 -1.12 16.00 8.79
C PRO A 60 -0.50 15.38 10.04
N ALA A 61 -0.72 16.00 11.21
CA ALA A 61 -0.18 15.51 12.48
C ALA A 61 -0.57 14.05 12.77
N SER A 62 -1.78 13.64 12.40
CA SER A 62 -2.27 12.26 12.56
C SER A 62 -1.47 11.22 11.78
N VAL A 63 -0.84 11.62 10.66
CA VAL A 63 0.06 10.77 9.89
C VAL A 63 1.44 10.79 10.53
N LEU A 64 1.94 11.98 10.89
CA LEU A 64 3.27 12.17 11.46
C LEU A 64 3.45 11.55 12.85
N SER A 65 2.36 11.29 13.58
CA SER A 65 2.37 10.61 14.87
C SER A 65 2.11 9.11 14.78
N SER A 66 2.05 8.52 13.60
CA SER A 66 1.58 7.14 13.41
C SER A 66 2.53 6.27 12.60
N ARG A 67 2.43 4.95 12.82
CA ARG A 67 2.78 3.94 11.81
C ARG A 67 1.54 3.65 11.00
N LEU A 68 1.68 3.56 9.67
CA LEU A 68 0.55 3.31 8.78
C LEU A 68 0.74 2.05 7.96
N PHE A 69 -0.36 1.39 7.58
CA PHE A 69 -0.37 0.15 6.82
C PHE A 69 -1.46 0.22 5.75
N ALA A 70 -1.09 0.11 4.47
CA ALA A 70 -2.04 0.12 3.36
C ALA A 70 -2.26 -1.28 2.79
N VAL A 71 -3.52 -1.63 2.55
CA VAL A 71 -3.95 -2.94 2.06
C VAL A 71 -5.09 -2.79 1.06
N GLY A 72 -5.05 -3.60 0.01
CA GLY A 72 -6.10 -3.72 -1.00
C GLY A 72 -6.67 -5.13 -1.05
N ALA A 73 -7.57 -5.35 -2.01
CA ALA A 73 -8.17 -6.67 -2.27
C ALA A 73 -8.18 -7.05 -3.75
N TRP A 74 -7.74 -6.15 -4.63
CA TRP A 74 -7.66 -6.41 -6.06
C TRP A 74 -6.52 -7.37 -6.37
N ASN A 75 -6.66 -8.14 -7.45
CA ASN A 75 -5.67 -9.04 -8.01
C ASN A 75 -4.97 -9.93 -6.96
N PRO A 76 -5.55 -11.09 -6.60
CA PRO A 76 -4.87 -12.08 -5.76
C PRO A 76 -3.45 -12.36 -6.27
N MET A 77 -2.53 -12.63 -5.36
CA MET A 77 -1.12 -12.86 -5.68
C MET A 77 -0.97 -13.86 -6.85
N GLY A 78 -0.31 -13.38 -7.91
CA GLY A 78 0.00 -14.17 -9.10
C GLY A 78 -1.20 -14.41 -10.03
N GLN A 79 -2.30 -13.69 -9.84
CA GLN A 79 -3.53 -13.83 -10.62
C GLN A 79 -4.04 -12.46 -11.06
N LEU A 80 -4.24 -12.30 -12.37
CA LEU A 80 -5.05 -11.21 -12.91
C LEU A 80 -6.48 -11.72 -13.03
N VAL A 81 -7.41 -11.03 -12.37
CA VAL A 81 -8.83 -11.38 -12.34
C VAL A 81 -9.65 -10.32 -13.09
N THR A 82 -10.93 -10.59 -13.31
CA THR A 82 -11.85 -9.64 -13.95
C THR A 82 -12.15 -8.44 -13.05
N ASP A 83 -12.64 -7.35 -13.64
CA ASP A 83 -13.05 -6.16 -12.88
C ASP A 83 -14.21 -6.49 -11.93
N GLU A 84 -15.15 -7.34 -12.35
CA GLU A 84 -16.27 -7.78 -11.50
C GLU A 84 -15.78 -8.58 -10.27
N GLU A 85 -14.75 -9.43 -10.43
CA GLU A 85 -14.14 -10.15 -9.32
C GLU A 85 -13.40 -9.20 -8.37
N ASN A 86 -12.71 -8.20 -8.91
CA ASN A 86 -12.02 -7.16 -8.16
C ASN A 86 -13.00 -6.28 -7.37
N ASP A 87 -14.12 -5.89 -7.97
CA ASP A 87 -15.18 -5.13 -7.30
C ASP A 87 -15.83 -5.95 -6.18
N ALA A 88 -16.15 -7.22 -6.44
CA ALA A 88 -16.68 -8.12 -5.41
C ALA A 88 -15.69 -8.33 -4.24
N ALA A 89 -14.39 -8.43 -4.53
CA ALA A 89 -13.36 -8.49 -3.50
C ALA A 89 -13.26 -7.17 -2.72
N HIS A 90 -13.40 -6.02 -3.40
CA HIS A 90 -13.40 -4.71 -2.77
C HIS A 90 -14.60 -4.50 -1.82
N ASP A 91 -15.80 -4.89 -2.25
CA ASP A 91 -17.00 -4.84 -1.41
C ASP A 91 -16.85 -5.73 -0.17
N LYS A 92 -16.22 -6.90 -0.34
CA LYS A 92 -15.95 -7.81 0.76
C LYS A 92 -14.94 -7.22 1.76
N ILE A 93 -13.83 -6.64 1.32
CA ILE A 93 -12.87 -6.00 2.24
C ILE A 93 -13.50 -4.80 2.94
N LYS A 94 -14.34 -4.02 2.25
CA LYS A 94 -15.11 -2.93 2.85
C LYS A 94 -15.99 -3.40 4.00
N ALA A 95 -16.71 -4.51 3.81
CA ALA A 95 -17.50 -5.11 4.89
C ALA A 95 -16.61 -5.63 6.03
N THR A 96 -15.51 -6.30 5.72
CA THR A 96 -14.58 -6.84 6.73
C THR A 96 -13.95 -5.73 7.57
N VAL A 97 -13.43 -4.67 6.95
CA VAL A 97 -12.78 -3.55 7.65
C VAL A 97 -13.73 -2.85 8.62
N ARG A 98 -15.01 -2.71 8.25
CA ARG A 98 -16.04 -2.15 9.15
C ARG A 98 -16.29 -2.97 10.41
N SER A 99 -15.94 -4.26 10.40
CA SER A 99 -16.09 -5.17 11.53
C SER A 99 -14.81 -5.38 12.34
N ILE A 100 -13.69 -4.77 11.94
CA ILE A 100 -12.42 -4.90 12.66
C ILE A 100 -12.49 -4.05 13.93
N GLU A 101 -12.22 -4.68 15.07
CA GLU A 101 -11.89 -3.99 16.31
C GLU A 101 -10.42 -3.58 16.27
N LEU A 102 -10.16 -2.28 16.29
CA LEU A 102 -8.80 -1.75 16.31
C LEU A 102 -8.34 -1.48 17.75
N PRO A 103 -7.02 -1.58 18.02
CA PRO A 103 -6.45 -1.11 19.28
C PRO A 103 -6.77 0.36 19.54
N GLU A 104 -6.68 0.77 20.81
CA GLU A 104 -6.91 2.17 21.20
C GLU A 104 -5.98 3.13 20.45
N GLY A 105 -6.53 4.27 20.02
CA GLY A 105 -5.79 5.29 19.28
C GLY A 105 -5.56 4.98 17.79
N CYS A 106 -5.90 3.77 17.33
CA CYS A 106 -5.81 3.40 15.92
C CYS A 106 -7.03 3.90 15.13
N TRP A 107 -6.84 4.09 13.82
CA TRP A 107 -7.91 4.46 12.89
C TRP A 107 -7.66 3.84 11.51
N TYR A 108 -8.69 3.82 10.67
CA TYR A 108 -8.54 3.49 9.25
C TYR A 108 -9.31 4.47 8.36
N ARG A 109 -8.87 4.59 7.11
CA ARG A 109 -9.53 5.38 6.06
C ARG A 109 -9.45 4.68 4.71
N HIS A 110 -10.33 5.10 3.80
CA HIS A 110 -10.22 4.72 2.40
C HIS A 110 -8.89 5.22 1.83
N SER A 111 -8.28 4.38 1.01
CA SER A 111 -7.05 4.70 0.29
C SER A 111 -7.10 4.14 -1.12
N PHE A 112 -6.13 4.53 -1.93
CA PHE A 112 -5.87 3.91 -3.21
C PHE A 112 -4.40 4.04 -3.59
N GLY A 113 -3.84 2.96 -4.11
CA GLY A 113 -2.56 2.97 -4.81
C GLY A 113 -2.81 3.22 -6.30
N PHE A 114 -1.91 3.92 -6.98
CA PHE A 114 -2.07 4.16 -8.40
C PHE A 114 -0.77 4.49 -9.14
N SER A 115 -0.86 4.37 -10.46
CA SER A 115 0.08 4.90 -11.43
C SER A 115 -0.67 5.46 -12.65
N ILE A 116 0.05 5.79 -13.71
CA ILE A 116 -0.55 6.16 -14.99
C ILE A 116 -1.40 5.03 -15.61
N ASN A 117 -1.03 3.75 -15.37
CA ASN A 117 -1.63 2.61 -16.07
C ASN A 117 -2.59 1.79 -15.20
N TRP A 118 -2.59 2.01 -13.89
CA TRP A 118 -3.40 1.22 -12.97
C TRP A 118 -3.82 2.04 -11.75
N ARG A 119 -4.87 1.57 -11.11
CA ARG A 119 -5.39 2.09 -9.85
C ARG A 119 -6.00 0.94 -9.08
N GLU A 120 -5.76 0.89 -7.77
CA GLU A 120 -6.37 -0.12 -6.91
C GLU A 120 -6.95 0.54 -5.64
N PRO A 121 -8.24 0.32 -5.33
CA PRO A 121 -8.85 0.75 -4.09
C PRO A 121 -8.32 -0.06 -2.90
N GLY A 122 -8.31 0.58 -1.74
CA GLY A 122 -7.92 -0.08 -0.51
C GLY A 122 -8.27 0.72 0.74
N TYR A 123 -7.58 0.36 1.81
CA TYR A 123 -7.64 1.03 3.10
C TYR A 123 -6.24 1.32 3.61
N VAL A 124 -6.10 2.43 4.32
CA VAL A 124 -4.93 2.71 5.15
C VAL A 124 -5.36 2.64 6.61
N PHE A 125 -4.61 1.87 7.39
CA PHE A 125 -4.71 1.79 8.84
C PHE A 125 -3.58 2.61 9.43
N ALA A 126 -3.83 3.25 10.56
CA ALA A 126 -2.82 3.97 11.29
C ALA A 126 -2.91 3.62 12.77
N SER A 127 -1.76 3.57 13.40
CA SER A 127 -1.63 3.28 14.82
C SER A 127 -0.60 4.20 15.46
N PRO A 128 -0.73 4.48 16.76
CA PRO A 128 0.41 4.92 17.55
C PRO A 128 1.58 3.92 17.43
N PRO A 129 2.85 4.35 17.57
CA PRO A 129 4.01 3.46 17.47
C PRO A 129 3.96 2.24 18.39
N GLU A 130 3.42 2.40 19.59
CA GLU A 130 3.27 1.33 20.59
C GLU A 130 2.26 0.25 20.19
N GLN A 131 1.34 0.55 19.26
CA GLN A 131 0.35 -0.39 18.72
C GLN A 131 0.71 -0.89 17.31
N ALA A 132 1.90 -0.53 16.79
CA ALA A 132 2.29 -0.81 15.43
C ALA A 132 2.30 -2.31 15.11
N ASP A 133 2.88 -3.15 15.98
CA ASP A 133 2.97 -4.60 15.74
C ASP A 133 1.59 -5.27 15.75
N ALA A 134 0.72 -4.89 16.69
CA ALA A 134 -0.64 -5.40 16.76
C ALA A 134 -1.46 -5.00 15.51
N THR A 135 -1.35 -3.74 15.09
CA THR A 135 -2.04 -3.22 13.90
C THR A 135 -1.50 -3.87 12.64
N ARG A 136 -0.17 -4.00 12.51
CA ARG A 136 0.48 -4.71 11.40
C ARG A 136 -0.02 -6.13 11.27
N LYS A 137 -0.14 -6.86 12.39
CA LYS A 137 -0.68 -8.22 12.39
C LYS A 137 -2.10 -8.26 11.84
N ILE A 138 -2.99 -7.37 12.30
CA ILE A 138 -4.37 -7.27 11.80
C ILE A 138 -4.38 -7.04 10.28
N VAL A 139 -3.56 -6.11 9.79
CA VAL A 139 -3.49 -5.80 8.35
C VAL A 139 -2.92 -6.96 7.54
N LEU A 140 -1.92 -7.68 8.05
CA LEU A 140 -1.38 -8.88 7.38
C LEU A 140 -2.37 -10.05 7.37
N ASP A 141 -3.13 -10.25 8.44
CA ASP A 141 -4.20 -11.26 8.48
C ASP A 141 -5.28 -10.92 7.44
N LEU A 142 -5.65 -9.64 7.32
CA LEU A 142 -6.57 -9.16 6.29
C LEU A 142 -6.00 -9.38 4.88
N ALA A 143 -4.76 -8.97 4.63
CA ALA A 143 -4.07 -9.17 3.37
C ALA A 143 -4.04 -10.67 2.98
N THR A 144 -3.79 -11.55 3.94
CA THR A 144 -3.82 -13.02 3.76
C THR A 144 -5.22 -13.50 3.34
N GLN A 145 -6.27 -13.02 4.01
CA GLN A 145 -7.66 -13.37 3.67
C GLN A 145 -8.02 -12.99 2.22
N PHE A 146 -7.48 -11.87 1.73
CA PHE A 146 -7.65 -11.37 0.36
C PHE A 146 -6.54 -11.81 -0.59
N LYS A 147 -5.73 -12.79 -0.18
CA LYS A 147 -4.66 -13.42 -0.96
C LYS A 147 -3.65 -12.42 -1.54
N GLN A 148 -3.38 -11.35 -0.83
CA GLN A 148 -2.46 -10.31 -1.28
C GLN A 148 -1.00 -10.76 -1.14
N GLY A 149 -0.17 -10.31 -2.06
CA GLY A 149 1.26 -10.67 -2.07
C GLY A 149 2.07 -9.94 -1.00
N ALA A 150 1.72 -8.68 -0.74
CA ALA A 150 2.38 -7.78 0.20
C ALA A 150 1.41 -6.68 0.66
N ILE A 151 1.83 -5.91 1.66
CA ILE A 151 1.20 -4.64 2.07
C ILE A 151 2.25 -3.54 2.04
N TYR A 152 1.82 -2.27 2.08
CA TYR A 152 2.72 -1.17 2.36
C TYR A 152 2.68 -0.79 3.84
N GLU A 153 3.83 -0.52 4.44
CA GLU A 153 3.97 0.12 5.74
C GLU A 153 4.61 1.50 5.55
N TYR A 154 4.16 2.50 6.30
CA TYR A 154 4.66 3.86 6.24
C TYR A 154 5.11 4.33 7.61
N GLU A 155 6.24 5.02 7.60
CA GLU A 155 6.87 5.50 8.81
C GLU A 155 7.38 6.94 8.62
N PRO A 156 7.02 7.90 9.50
CA PRO A 156 7.53 9.27 9.39
C PRO A 156 9.04 9.33 9.49
N ILE A 157 9.66 10.15 8.63
CA ILE A 157 11.10 10.40 8.70
C ILE A 157 11.35 11.55 9.66
N THR A 158 12.21 11.32 10.66
CA THR A 158 12.59 12.33 11.67
C THR A 158 13.03 13.63 11.00
N ASP A 159 12.51 14.75 11.51
CA ASP A 159 12.76 16.11 11.02
C ASP A 159 12.39 16.40 9.56
N LYS A 160 11.65 15.49 8.90
CA LYS A 160 11.15 15.66 7.52
C LYS A 160 9.62 15.48 7.47
N PRO A 161 8.83 16.49 7.90
CA PRO A 161 7.35 16.39 7.98
C PRO A 161 6.66 16.26 6.61
N HIS A 162 7.41 16.38 5.52
CA HIS A 162 6.93 16.18 4.15
C HIS A 162 7.23 14.78 3.61
N ALA A 163 7.90 13.91 4.39
CA ALA A 163 8.42 12.63 3.90
C ALA A 163 8.10 11.46 4.84
N LEU A 164 7.80 10.31 4.25
CA LEU A 164 7.63 9.03 4.93
C LEU A 164 8.54 8.01 4.25
N LEU A 165 9.07 7.07 5.02
CA LEU A 165 9.63 5.84 4.47
C LEU A 165 8.48 4.84 4.28
N ARG A 166 8.26 4.43 3.03
CA ARG A 166 7.35 3.36 2.65
C ARG A 166 8.12 2.06 2.49
N LYS A 167 7.72 1.02 3.22
CA LYS A 167 8.23 -0.34 3.11
C LYS A 167 7.21 -1.22 2.42
N THR A 168 7.66 -2.05 1.50
CA THR A 168 6.88 -3.22 1.07
C THR A 168 7.12 -4.32 2.07
N VAL A 169 6.05 -4.84 2.65
CA VAL A 169 6.09 -5.92 3.64
C VAL A 169 5.43 -7.13 3.03
N HIS A 170 6.20 -8.18 2.77
CA HIS A 170 5.67 -9.41 2.22
C HIS A 170 4.52 -10.00 3.09
N CYS A 171 3.56 -10.61 2.40
CA CYS A 171 2.46 -11.38 2.99
C CYS A 171 2.50 -12.82 2.47
N LEU A 172 1.91 -13.08 1.29
CA LEU A 172 1.99 -14.40 0.65
C LEU A 172 3.19 -14.55 -0.30
N MET A 173 3.81 -13.43 -0.71
CA MET A 173 5.04 -13.44 -1.51
C MET A 173 6.26 -13.70 -0.63
N SER A 174 7.40 -13.97 -1.26
CA SER A 174 8.66 -14.10 -0.51
C SER A 174 9.22 -12.73 -0.15
N SER A 175 10.08 -12.66 0.87
CA SER A 175 10.68 -11.41 1.35
C SER A 175 11.62 -10.72 0.35
N THR A 176 11.88 -11.32 -0.82
CA THR A 176 12.66 -10.70 -1.91
C THR A 176 12.01 -9.44 -2.48
N VAL A 177 10.70 -9.29 -2.30
CA VAL A 177 9.94 -8.13 -2.75
C VAL A 177 10.00 -6.95 -1.79
N ASP A 178 10.54 -7.14 -0.59
CA ASP A 178 10.67 -6.07 0.40
C ASP A 178 11.52 -4.94 -0.21
N ALA A 179 11.00 -3.72 -0.12
CA ALA A 179 11.54 -2.55 -0.78
C ALA A 179 11.24 -1.30 0.04
N ASP A 180 12.26 -0.47 0.20
CA ASP A 180 12.21 0.77 0.97
C ASP A 180 12.26 1.95 0.01
N VAL A 181 11.25 2.81 0.10
CA VAL A 181 11.05 3.96 -0.80
C VAL A 181 10.70 5.17 0.03
N ILE A 182 11.45 6.26 -0.13
CA ILE A 182 11.03 7.53 0.44
C ILE A 182 9.89 8.06 -0.42
N VAL A 183 8.73 8.27 0.19
CA VAL A 183 7.61 8.98 -0.42
C VAL A 183 7.49 10.36 0.21
N ILE A 184 7.03 11.30 -0.58
CA ILE A 184 6.82 12.68 -0.15
C ILE A 184 5.41 13.14 -0.44
N ARG A 185 4.91 14.02 0.43
CA ARG A 185 3.62 14.68 0.25
C ARG A 185 3.64 15.46 -1.06
N SER A 186 2.56 15.35 -1.83
CA SER A 186 2.39 16.13 -3.06
C SER A 186 0.97 16.66 -3.21
N ASP A 187 0.83 17.62 -4.13
CA ASP A 187 -0.46 17.92 -4.74
C ASP A 187 -1.00 16.70 -5.49
N GLN A 188 -2.27 16.78 -5.90
CA GLN A 188 -2.87 15.78 -6.77
C GLN A 188 -2.06 15.67 -8.09
N PRO A 189 -1.55 14.49 -8.45
CA PRO A 189 -0.87 14.31 -9.72
C PRO A 189 -1.83 14.56 -10.90
N CYS A 190 -1.35 15.18 -11.98
CA CYS A 190 -2.13 15.36 -13.21
C CYS A 190 -2.28 14.04 -13.99
N MET A 191 -3.01 13.09 -13.42
CA MET A 191 -3.27 11.75 -13.96
C MET A 191 -4.72 11.37 -13.71
N ALA A 192 -5.37 10.67 -14.65
CA ALA A 192 -6.77 10.26 -14.50
C ALA A 192 -7.00 9.42 -13.22
N ASN A 193 -6.08 8.51 -12.92
CA ASN A 193 -6.15 7.63 -11.75
C ASN A 193 -5.95 8.34 -10.40
N SER A 194 -5.60 9.64 -10.40
CA SER A 194 -5.48 10.43 -9.16
C SER A 194 -6.82 10.91 -8.61
N VAL A 195 -7.88 10.94 -9.42
CA VAL A 195 -9.17 11.56 -9.05
C VAL A 195 -9.82 10.76 -7.92
N PRO A 196 -10.20 11.36 -6.78
CA PRO A 196 -10.84 10.65 -5.67
C PRO A 196 -12.15 9.96 -6.10
N PHE A 197 -12.53 8.90 -5.37
CA PHE A 197 -13.72 8.08 -5.61
C PHE A 197 -14.20 7.49 -4.29
N GLY A 198 -15.45 7.05 -4.24
CA GLY A 198 -16.04 6.50 -3.01
C GLY A 198 -16.06 7.51 -1.87
N LEU A 199 -16.31 8.79 -2.19
CA LEU A 199 -16.46 9.89 -1.21
C LEU A 199 -17.88 9.93 -0.60
N ASP A 200 -18.69 8.90 -0.87
CA ASP A 200 -20.09 8.78 -0.45
C ASP A 200 -20.22 8.25 0.99
#